data_AF-A0A957WNE6-F1
#
_entry.id   AF-A0A957WNE6-F1
#
_cell.length_a   1.000
_cell.length_b   1.000
_cell.length_c   1.000
_cell.angle_alpha   90.00
_cell.angle_beta   90.00
_cell.angle_gamma   90.00
#
_symmetry.space_group_name_H-M   'P 1'
#
loop_
_entity.id
_entity.type
_entity.pdbx_description
1 polymer ?
#
loop_
_entity_poly.entity_id
_entity_poly.type
_entity_poly.pdbx_seq_one_letter_code
_entity_poly.pdbx_strand_id
1 'polypeptide(L)' 'MTEKNKNQAKDWREARRLQAWELKQKGWEQNKIAEALGVSAGAVSQWVKRGQQAGVEALHRRTGGGPKPRLREAQL' A
#
# COMPACT_ATOMS: atom_id res chain seq x y z
N MET A 1 -3.44 -17.49 -20.45
CA MET A 1 -2.12 -17.08 -19.94
C MET A 1 -2.05 -15.55 -19.81
N THR A 2 -2.72 -14.91 -18.83
CA THR A 2 -2.72 -13.43 -18.72
C THR A 2 -2.98 -12.89 -17.29
N GLU A 3 -2.55 -13.61 -16.24
CA GLU A 3 -2.77 -13.16 -14.85
C GLU A 3 -1.56 -12.50 -14.17
N LYS A 4 -0.32 -12.81 -14.60
CA LYS A 4 0.90 -12.38 -13.89
C LYS A 4 1.11 -10.85 -13.84
N ASN A 5 0.58 -10.09 -14.80
CA ASN A 5 0.88 -8.66 -14.94
C ASN A 5 0.10 -7.75 -13.96
N LYS A 6 -1.12 -8.15 -13.56
CA LYS A 6 -1.94 -7.35 -12.62
C LYS A 6 -1.40 -7.38 -11.21
N ASN A 7 -0.81 -8.50 -10.77
CA ASN A 7 -0.29 -8.62 -9.42
C ASN A 7 1.01 -7.84 -9.27
N GLN A 8 1.92 -7.93 -10.26
CA GLN A 8 3.15 -7.11 -10.27
C GLN A 8 2.85 -5.59 -10.30
N ALA A 9 1.86 -5.17 -11.10
CA ALA A 9 1.35 -3.80 -11.12
C ALA A 9 0.64 -3.37 -9.82
N LYS A 10 0.41 -4.29 -8.87
CA LYS A 10 -0.21 -4.02 -7.57
C LYS A 10 0.83 -4.03 -6.46
N ASP A 11 1.84 -4.88 -6.59
CA ASP A 11 2.93 -5.06 -5.65
C ASP A 11 3.87 -3.83 -5.61
N TRP A 12 4.08 -3.13 -6.73
CA TRP A 12 4.93 -1.92 -6.72
C TRP A 12 4.38 -0.79 -5.84
N ARG A 13 3.05 -0.70 -5.68
CA ARG A 13 2.44 0.32 -4.80
C ARG A 13 2.74 0.03 -3.33
N GLU A 14 2.79 -1.25 -2.98
CA GLU A 14 3.18 -1.71 -1.66
C GLU A 14 4.67 -1.50 -1.43
N ALA A 15 5.50 -1.88 -2.40
CA ALA A 15 6.94 -1.65 -2.36
C ALA A 15 7.27 -0.15 -2.12
N ARG A 16 6.59 0.77 -2.81
CA ARG A 16 6.77 2.22 -2.57
C ARG A 16 6.40 2.66 -1.15
N ARG A 17 5.34 2.09 -0.57
CA ARG A 17 4.95 2.41 0.82
C ARG A 17 6.02 1.96 1.81
N LEU A 18 6.51 0.73 1.64
CA LEU A 18 7.55 0.16 2.49
C LEU A 18 8.87 0.92 2.34
N GLN A 19 9.28 1.23 1.10
CA GLN A 19 10.49 2.01 0.83
C GLN A 19 10.41 3.43 1.42
N ALA A 20 9.26 4.09 1.32
CA ALA A 20 9.06 5.41 1.95
C ALA A 20 9.19 5.33 3.48
N TRP A 21 8.66 4.28 4.09
CA TRP A 21 8.76 4.04 5.52
C TRP A 21 10.21 3.81 5.95
N GLU A 22 10.94 2.95 5.26
CA GLU A 22 12.36 2.71 5.55
C GLU A 22 13.21 3.97 5.41
N LEU A 23 13.00 4.75 4.34
CA LEU A 23 13.70 6.03 4.17
C LEU A 23 13.37 6.99 5.32
N LYS A 24 12.10 7.01 5.78
CA LYS A 24 11.73 7.84 6.92
C LYS A 24 12.42 7.40 8.21
N GLN A 25 12.54 6.09 8.44
CA GLN A 25 13.26 5.53 9.59
C GLN A 25 14.77 5.83 9.52
N LYS A 26 15.33 5.96 8.31
CA LYS A 26 16.71 6.43 8.06
C LYS A 26 16.89 7.95 8.23
N GLY A 27 15.85 8.66 8.68
CA GLY A 27 15.91 10.09 8.96
C GLY A 27 15.63 11.00 7.76
N TRP A 28 15.24 10.46 6.60
CA TRP A 28 14.97 11.29 5.43
C TRP A 28 13.77 12.22 5.64
N GLU A 29 13.84 13.39 5.01
CA GLU A 29 12.70 14.31 4.95
C GLU A 29 11.63 13.80 3.97
N GLN A 30 10.36 14.02 4.31
CA GLN A 30 9.25 13.53 3.48
C GLN A 30 9.26 14.10 2.07
N ASN A 31 9.70 15.35 1.88
CA ASN A 31 9.84 15.98 0.57
C ASN A 31 10.87 15.25 -0.31
N LYS A 32 12.01 14.86 0.28
CA LYS A 32 13.05 14.09 -0.43
C LYS A 32 12.62 12.67 -0.76
N ILE A 33 11.84 12.05 0.13
CA ILE A 33 11.23 10.74 -0.15
C ILE A 33 10.23 10.86 -1.31
N ALA A 34 9.40 11.90 -1.32
CA ALA A 34 8.42 12.13 -2.38
C ALA A 34 9.08 12.32 -3.75
N GLU A 35 10.14 13.15 -3.80
CA GLU A 35 10.98 13.36 -4.98
C GLU A 35 11.61 12.05 -5.47
N ALA A 36 12.27 11.30 -4.58
CA ALA A 36 12.96 10.06 -4.91
C ALA A 36 12.02 8.94 -5.40
N LEU A 37 10.79 8.88 -4.89
CA LEU A 37 9.81 7.84 -5.25
C LEU A 37 8.84 8.27 -6.36
N GLY A 38 8.92 9.53 -6.81
CA GLY A 38 8.01 10.09 -7.81
C GLY A 38 6.55 10.07 -7.35
N VAL A 39 6.29 10.44 -6.10
CA VAL A 39 4.94 10.50 -5.49
C VAL A 39 4.71 11.87 -4.85
N SER A 40 3.47 12.17 -4.46
CA SER A 40 3.18 13.42 -3.76
C SER A 40 3.63 13.37 -2.30
N ALA A 41 4.03 14.52 -1.74
CA ALA A 41 4.37 14.64 -0.32
C ALA A 41 3.19 14.23 0.59
N GLY A 42 1.94 14.50 0.17
CA GLY A 42 0.74 14.06 0.89
C GLY A 42 0.61 12.54 0.98
N ALA A 43 0.99 11.80 -0.07
CA ALA A 43 1.00 10.34 -0.03
C ALA A 43 2.01 9.81 1.00
N VAL A 44 3.24 10.37 0.99
CA VAL A 44 4.29 10.02 1.95
C VAL A 44 3.83 10.33 3.38
N SER A 45 3.24 11.51 3.61
CA SER A 45 2.70 11.91 4.91
C SER A 45 1.66 10.91 5.44
N GLN A 46 0.73 10.48 4.60
CA GLN A 46 -0.27 9.48 4.98
C GLN A 46 0.36 8.12 5.30
N TRP A 47 1.35 7.67 4.53
CA TRP A 47 2.04 6.40 4.80
C TRP A 47 2.81 6.45 6.11
N VAL A 48 3.58 7.52 6.35
CA VAL A 48 4.32 7.71 7.61
C VAL A 48 3.35 7.75 8.79
N LYS A 49 2.26 8.52 8.70
CA LYS A 49 1.23 8.54 9.75
C LYS A 49 0.67 7.15 10.03
N ARG A 50 0.36 6.38 8.99
CA ARG A 50 -0.19 5.02 9.12
C ARG A 50 0.81 4.06 9.75
N GLY A 51 2.06 4.09 9.33
CA GLY A 51 3.14 3.28 9.91
C GLY A 51 3.42 3.64 11.37
N GLN A 52 3.36 4.92 11.74
CA GLN A 52 3.50 5.36 13.13
C GLN A 52 2.35 4.88 14.03
N GLN A 53 1.12 4.86 13.50
CA GLN A 53 -0.07 4.48 14.28
C GLN A 53 -0.25 2.97 14.41
N ALA A 54 0.09 2.20 13.38
CA ALA A 54 -0.27 0.78 13.28
C ALA A 54 0.88 -0.13 12.87
N GLY A 55 2.12 0.40 12.82
CA GLY A 55 3.32 -0.36 12.45
C GLY A 55 3.48 -0.56 10.94
N VAL A 56 4.62 -1.16 10.57
CA VAL A 56 4.96 -1.45 9.15
C VAL A 56 3.95 -2.38 8.49
N GLU A 57 3.35 -3.31 9.24
CA GLU A 57 2.28 -4.21 8.80
C GLU A 57 1.08 -3.47 8.22
N ALA A 58 0.80 -2.26 8.69
CA ALA A 58 -0.31 -1.45 8.17
C ALA A 58 -0.07 -0.85 6.77
N LEU A 59 1.17 -0.94 6.26
CA LEU A 59 1.55 -0.51 4.91
C LEU A 59 1.40 -1.63 3.88
N HIS A 60 1.38 -2.88 4.34
CA HIS A 60 1.07 -4.03 3.51
C HIS A 60 -0.36 -3.98 3.00
N ARG A 61 -0.58 -4.53 1.82
CA ARG A 61 -1.92 -4.65 1.27
C ARG A 61 -2.74 -5.60 2.14
N ARG A 62 -3.87 -5.10 2.65
CA ARG A 62 -4.91 -5.97 3.20
C ARG A 62 -5.81 -6.46 2.06
N THR A 63 -5.89 -7.77 1.87
CA THR A 63 -6.92 -8.40 1.04
C THR A 63 -8.26 -8.24 1.77
N GLY A 64 -9.06 -7.26 1.37
CA GLY A 64 -10.45 -7.19 1.81
C GLY A 64 -11.22 -8.37 1.22
N GLY A 65 -11.79 -9.22 2.07
CA GLY A 65 -12.87 -10.11 1.65
C GLY A 65 -14.06 -9.22 1.30
N GLY A 66 -14.39 -9.13 0.02
CA GLY A 66 -15.52 -8.32 -0.44
C GLY A 66 -16.83 -8.71 0.26
N PRO A 67 -17.91 -7.92 0.09
CA PRO A 67 -19.20 -8.26 0.66
C PRO A 67 -19.61 -9.68 0.25
N LYS A 68 -20.01 -10.49 1.23
CA LYS A 68 -20.51 -11.84 0.97
C LYS A 68 -21.70 -11.77 0.00
N PRO A 69 -21.81 -12.68 -0.97
CA PRO A 69 -22.95 -12.71 -1.88
C PRO A 69 -24.26 -12.82 -1.10
N ARG A 70 -25.28 -12.07 -1.54
CA ARG A 70 -26.60 -12.00 -0.90
C ARG A 70 -27.53 -13.16 -1.31
N LEU A 71 -27.24 -13.81 -2.44
CA LEU A 71 -27.97 -14.97 -2.93
C LEU A 71 -27.37 -16.24 -2.31
N ARG A 72 -28.23 -17.12 -1.80
CA ARG A 72 -27.85 -18.48 -1.38
C ARG A 72 -27.91 -19.39 -2.60
N GLU A 73 -27.12 -20.47 -2.60
CA GLU A 73 -27.05 -21.44 -3.71
C GLU A 73 -28.41 -22.04 -4.11
N ALA A 74 -29.37 -22.09 -3.17
CA ALA A 74 -30.74 -22.55 -3.43
C ALA A 74 -31.59 -21.60 -4.30
N GLN A 75 -31.04 -20.47 -4.75
CA GLN A 75 -31.71 -19.47 -5.59
C GLN A 75 -31.03 -19.28 -6.95
N LEU A 76 -30.06 -20.14 -7.29
CA LEU A 76 -29.47 -20.28 -8.63
C LEU A 76 -30.27 -21.31 -9.44
#